data_AF-A0A534NUW4-F1
#
_entry.id   AF-A0A534NUW4-F1
#
_cell.length_a   1.000
_cell.length_b   1.000
_cell.length_c   1.000
_cell.angle_alpha   90.00
_cell.angle_beta   90.00
_cell.angle_gamma   90.00
#
_symmetry.space_group_name_H-M   'P 1'
#
loop_
_entity.id
_entity.type
_entity.pdbx_description
1 polymer ?
#
loop_
_entity_poly.entity_id
_entity_poly.type
_entity_poly.pdbx_seq_one_letter_code
_entity_poly.pdbx_strand_id
1 'polypeptide(L)'
;MRSRVLALAVLAVACGGEKPAVKTSSSPKPPGWLAKVPASGESLYFSGAKEGAASLEEGKASAIESARSQAAQYIGVEISAEHHDVMSTEEAENKAKDTVRSRANAMLRSAELADVYYERISREVGAGTVDRYDVWVLLKLPRAEVDKERQRQAQQAEQTAAAASARYREGRDQERQGDLIAALVRYRDAVAKAREVAGNTPTGDRELATAAALLQKAQDAANATQSKARRAIVVGPDWVAGAVTQALSRQGFTAQ
;
A
#
# COMPACT_ATOMS: atom_id res chain seq x y z
N MET A 1 19.30 87.41 29.42
CA MET A 1 17.97 86.86 29.77
C MET A 1 17.43 86.07 28.60
N ARG A 2 16.75 84.95 28.91
CA ARG A 2 15.99 84.03 28.04
C ARG A 2 16.77 82.83 27.48
N SER A 3 16.90 81.85 28.37
CA SER A 3 17.22 80.45 28.11
C SER A 3 16.32 79.82 27.07
N ARG A 4 16.94 79.05 26.17
CA ARG A 4 16.31 78.01 25.35
C ARG A 4 16.21 76.74 26.21
N VAL A 5 15.03 76.14 26.30
CA VAL A 5 14.88 74.76 26.78
C VAL A 5 14.17 73.97 25.69
N LEU A 6 14.95 73.13 25.02
CA LEU A 6 14.48 72.03 24.19
C LEU A 6 13.99 70.92 25.13
N ALA A 7 12.73 70.50 25.00
CA ALA A 7 12.24 69.29 25.66
C ALA A 7 12.56 68.08 24.77
N LEU A 8 13.55 67.29 25.18
CA LEU A 8 13.85 65.98 24.58
C LEU A 8 13.00 64.93 25.31
N ALA A 9 11.99 64.38 24.63
CA ALA A 9 11.22 63.25 25.12
C ALA A 9 12.05 61.96 24.93
N VAL A 10 12.54 61.40 26.03
CA VAL A 10 13.19 60.08 26.05
C VAL A 10 12.09 59.01 26.10
N LEU A 11 11.88 58.33 24.98
CA LEU A 11 11.12 57.07 24.92
C LEU A 11 11.98 55.96 25.53
N ALA A 12 11.62 55.53 26.73
CA ALA A 12 12.18 54.33 27.35
C ALA A 12 11.64 53.09 26.60
N VAL A 13 12.50 52.47 25.80
CA VAL A 13 12.27 51.13 25.25
C VAL A 13 12.37 50.13 26.41
N ALA A 14 11.23 49.71 26.93
CA ALA A 14 11.14 48.60 27.86
C ALA A 14 11.39 47.29 27.10
N CYS A 15 12.66 46.89 26.98
CA CYS A 15 13.01 45.51 26.67
C CYS A 15 12.63 44.64 27.88
N GLY A 16 11.40 44.12 27.88
CA GLY A 16 11.00 43.05 28.79
C GLY A 16 11.81 41.80 28.48
N GLY A 17 12.80 41.51 29.33
CA GLY A 17 13.57 40.26 29.27
C GLY A 17 12.65 39.10 29.62
N GLU A 18 12.21 38.36 28.61
CA GLU A 18 11.53 37.07 28.78
C GLU A 18 12.53 36.12 29.47
N LYS A 19 12.17 35.61 30.66
CA LYS A 19 13.03 34.68 31.40
C LYS A 19 13.27 33.43 30.55
N PRO A 20 14.50 32.89 30.51
CA PRO A 20 14.81 31.72 29.70
C PRO A 20 13.99 30.52 30.16
N ALA A 21 13.48 29.75 29.20
CA ALA A 21 12.70 28.54 29.50
C ALA A 21 13.57 27.50 30.20
N VAL A 22 13.02 26.85 31.23
CA VAL A 22 13.68 25.78 31.99
C VAL A 22 13.35 24.45 31.34
N LYS A 23 14.37 23.68 30.99
CA LYS A 23 14.23 22.35 30.38
C LYS A 23 14.51 21.26 31.42
N THR A 24 13.57 20.34 31.58
CA THR A 24 13.68 19.16 32.46
C THR A 24 13.52 17.89 31.64
N SER A 25 14.55 17.05 31.58
CA SER A 25 14.51 15.79 30.84
C SER A 25 14.13 14.61 31.74
N SER A 26 13.44 13.63 31.15
CA SER A 26 13.06 12.37 31.81
C SER A 26 14.25 11.49 32.25
N SER A 27 15.41 11.67 31.61
CA SER A 27 16.68 11.01 31.95
C SER A 27 17.85 12.00 31.80
N PRO A 28 18.91 11.91 32.63
CA PRO A 28 20.11 12.75 32.51
C PRO A 28 20.85 12.61 31.17
N LYS A 29 20.74 11.44 30.53
CA LYS A 29 21.32 11.16 29.21
C LYS A 29 20.23 10.72 28.25
N PRO A 30 20.15 11.30 27.03
CA PRO A 30 19.19 10.87 26.03
C PRO A 30 19.45 9.41 25.64
N PRO A 31 18.39 8.59 25.49
CA PRO A 31 18.53 7.22 25.00
C PRO A 31 19.17 7.17 23.61
N GLY A 32 20.02 6.17 23.37
CA GLY A 32 20.72 6.02 22.09
C GLY A 32 19.79 5.79 20.89
N TRP A 33 18.58 5.27 21.12
CA TRP A 33 17.60 5.02 20.06
C TRP A 33 17.02 6.29 19.43
N LEU A 34 17.15 7.45 20.09
CA LEU A 34 16.79 8.75 19.52
C LEU A 34 17.67 9.12 18.32
N ALA A 35 18.94 8.71 18.35
CA ALA A 35 19.88 8.94 17.24
C ALA A 35 19.82 7.81 16.20
N LYS A 36 19.65 6.56 16.65
CA LYS A 36 19.57 5.40 15.77
C LYS A 36 18.68 4.33 16.37
N VAL A 37 17.55 4.08 15.71
CA VAL A 37 16.63 3.00 16.06
C VAL A 37 17.36 1.65 16.10
N PRO A 38 17.15 0.81 17.13
CA PRO A 38 17.78 -0.51 17.22
C PRO A 38 17.44 -1.38 16.01
N ALA A 39 18.43 -2.10 15.51
CA ALA A 39 18.22 -3.13 14.50
C ALA A 39 18.29 -4.51 15.17
N SER A 40 17.21 -5.30 15.06
CA SER A 40 17.17 -6.69 15.50
C SER A 40 16.64 -7.58 14.37
N GLY A 41 17.15 -8.81 14.30
CA GLY A 41 16.65 -9.82 13.37
C GLY A 41 15.24 -10.31 13.70
N GLU A 42 14.79 -10.15 14.96
CA GLU A 42 13.53 -10.70 15.48
C GLU A 42 12.42 -9.65 15.66
N SER A 43 12.79 -8.38 15.75
CA SER A 43 11.86 -7.28 16.03
C SER A 43 12.16 -6.08 15.14
N LEU A 44 11.10 -5.46 14.64
CA LEU A 44 11.15 -4.15 14.01
C LEU A 44 10.89 -3.09 15.07
N TYR A 45 11.62 -1.99 14.98
CA TYR A 45 11.47 -0.87 15.90
C TYR A 45 11.06 0.37 15.11
N PHE A 46 10.16 1.16 15.68
CA PHE A 46 9.64 2.36 15.05
C PHE A 46 9.60 3.49 16.07
N SER A 47 10.20 4.63 15.73
CA SER A 47 10.24 5.80 16.59
C SER A 47 9.20 6.84 16.17
N GLY A 48 8.50 7.42 17.12
CA GLY A 48 7.58 8.54 16.89
C GLY A 48 7.90 9.70 17.81
N ALA A 49 7.61 10.91 17.36
CA ALA A 49 7.88 12.13 18.11
C ALA A 49 6.69 13.08 18.06
N LYS A 50 6.51 13.85 19.13
CA LYS A 50 5.60 14.98 19.23
C LYS A 50 6.27 16.09 20.01
N GLU A 51 6.47 17.24 19.37
CA GLU A 51 7.00 18.44 20.00
C GLU A 51 5.88 19.35 20.48
N GLY A 52 6.14 20.10 21.56
CA GLY A 52 5.27 21.17 22.05
C GLY A 52 3.90 20.74 22.57
N ALA A 53 3.73 19.49 23.01
CA ALA A 53 2.47 19.01 23.57
C ALA A 53 2.10 19.78 24.85
N ALA A 54 0.80 19.98 25.09
CA ALA A 54 0.33 20.68 26.29
C ALA A 54 0.40 19.80 27.55
N SER A 55 0.50 18.49 27.37
CA SER A 55 0.70 17.51 28.44
C SER A 55 1.55 16.33 27.99
N LEU A 56 2.15 15.63 28.95
CA LEU A 56 2.88 14.39 28.69
C LEU A 56 1.99 13.32 28.05
N GLU A 57 0.74 13.19 28.50
CA GLU A 57 -0.22 12.20 27.95
C GLU A 57 -0.59 12.51 26.50
N GLU A 58 -0.88 13.77 26.17
CA GLU A 58 -1.12 14.19 24.78
C GLU A 58 0.11 13.94 23.89
N GLY A 59 1.29 14.30 24.39
CA GLY A 59 2.55 14.10 23.69
C GLY A 59 2.83 12.63 23.42
N LYS A 60 2.65 11.77 24.44
CA LYS A 60 2.81 10.32 24.33
C LYS A 60 1.81 9.70 23.35
N ALA A 61 0.53 10.06 23.44
CA ALA A 61 -0.49 9.55 22.53
C ALA A 61 -0.20 9.94 21.07
N SER A 62 0.17 11.20 20.84
CA SER A 62 0.52 11.71 19.51
C SER A 62 1.80 11.07 18.96
N ALA A 63 2.82 10.88 19.79
CA ALA A 63 4.06 10.22 19.41
C ALA A 63 3.83 8.74 19.08
N ILE A 64 2.95 8.04 19.81
CA ILE A 64 2.54 6.67 19.50
C ILE A 64 1.86 6.60 18.13
N GLU A 65 0.95 7.52 17.83
CA GLU A 65 0.27 7.55 16.53
C GLU A 65 1.25 7.84 15.38
N SER A 66 2.20 8.74 15.61
CA SER A 66 3.30 9.01 14.67
C SER A 66 4.15 7.76 14.40
N ALA A 67 4.54 7.03 15.45
CA ALA A 67 5.29 5.77 15.32
C ALA A 67 4.48 4.70 14.57
N ARG A 68 3.18 4.58 14.86
CA ARG A 68 2.28 3.65 14.16
C ARG A 68 2.14 3.99 12.69
N SER A 69 2.00 5.27 12.34
CA SER A 69 1.92 5.70 10.95
C SER A 69 3.17 5.31 10.15
N GLN A 70 4.36 5.53 10.71
CA GLN A 70 5.62 5.11 10.10
C GLN A 70 5.70 3.58 9.95
N ALA A 71 5.30 2.85 10.99
CA ALA A 71 5.28 1.39 10.95
C ALA A 71 4.30 0.85 9.89
N ALA A 72 3.12 1.45 9.77
CA ALA A 72 2.13 1.09 8.75
C ALA A 72 2.65 1.34 7.32
N GLN A 73 3.36 2.45 7.11
CA GLN A 73 4.00 2.75 5.83
C GLN A 73 5.09 1.71 5.48
N TYR A 74 5.96 1.39 6.43
CA TYR A 74 7.01 0.39 6.24
C TYR A 74 6.41 -0.98 5.89
N ILE A 75 5.47 -1.46 6.70
CA ILE A 75 4.79 -2.75 6.48
C ILE A 75 4.05 -2.75 5.14
N GLY A 76 3.39 -1.63 4.80
CA GLY A 76 2.69 -1.49 3.53
C GLY A 76 3.62 -1.63 2.33
N VAL A 77 4.76 -0.94 2.33
CA VAL A 77 5.76 -1.04 1.26
C VAL A 77 6.35 -2.45 1.18
N GLU A 78 6.73 -3.04 2.31
CA GLU A 78 7.30 -4.40 2.35
C GLU A 78 6.34 -5.43 1.77
N ILE A 79 5.05 -5.33 2.09
CA ILE A 79 3.99 -6.22 1.59
C ILE A 79 3.66 -5.95 0.11
N SER A 80 3.62 -4.68 -0.29
CA SER A 80 3.23 -4.28 -1.66
C SER A 80 4.34 -4.48 -2.70
N ALA A 81 5.62 -4.41 -2.30
CA ALA A 81 6.76 -4.55 -3.22
C ALA A 81 6.76 -5.89 -3.99
N GLU A 82 6.08 -6.91 -3.46
CA GLU A 82 5.97 -8.23 -4.09
C GLU A 82 4.80 -8.34 -5.11
N HIS A 83 3.91 -7.33 -5.17
CA HIS A 83 2.70 -7.33 -6.01
C HIS A 83 2.79 -6.41 -7.25
N HIS A 84 3.98 -5.96 -7.65
CA HIS A 84 4.14 -4.85 -8.62
C HIS A 84 3.64 -5.06 -10.07
N ASP A 85 2.93 -6.15 -10.38
CA ASP A 85 2.52 -6.49 -11.75
C ASP A 85 1.00 -6.64 -11.95
N VAL A 86 0.18 -6.23 -10.96
CA VAL A 86 -1.28 -6.09 -11.16
C VAL A 86 -1.56 -4.82 -11.99
N MET A 87 -1.57 -4.96 -13.31
CA MET A 87 -2.12 -3.92 -14.21
C MET A 87 -3.62 -3.77 -13.92
N SER A 88 -3.99 -2.76 -13.13
CA SER A 88 -5.39 -2.51 -12.80
C SER A 88 -5.67 -1.02 -12.62
N THR A 89 -6.90 -0.65 -12.94
CA THR A 89 -7.43 0.71 -12.93
C THR A 89 -7.21 1.42 -11.58
N GLU A 90 -7.22 2.76 -11.58
CA GLU A 90 -6.99 3.60 -10.38
C GLU A 90 -7.85 3.16 -9.16
N GLU A 91 -9.08 2.71 -9.39
CA GLU A 91 -9.98 2.17 -8.36
C GLU A 91 -9.48 0.88 -7.70
N ALA A 92 -8.90 -0.04 -8.48
CA ALA A 92 -8.37 -1.30 -7.98
C ALA A 92 -7.08 -1.09 -7.18
N GLU A 93 -6.24 -0.14 -7.62
CA GLU A 93 -5.04 0.27 -6.90
C GLU A 93 -5.40 0.89 -5.53
N ASN A 94 -6.40 1.78 -5.50
CA ASN A 94 -6.86 2.40 -4.26
C ASN A 94 -7.42 1.37 -3.27
N LYS A 95 -8.25 0.44 -3.75
CA LYS A 95 -8.80 -0.63 -2.91
C LYS A 95 -7.71 -1.56 -2.35
N ALA A 96 -6.67 -1.84 -3.13
CA ALA A 96 -5.52 -2.62 -2.68
C ALA A 96 -4.76 -1.86 -1.57
N LYS A 97 -4.47 -0.57 -1.77
CA LYS A 97 -3.82 0.29 -0.77
C LYS A 97 -4.61 0.36 0.54
N ASP A 98 -5.93 0.53 0.47
CA ASP A 98 -6.78 0.58 1.67
C ASP A 98 -6.79 -0.74 2.43
N THR A 99 -6.83 -1.86 1.71
CA THR A 99 -6.78 -3.20 2.32
C THR A 99 -5.43 -3.43 3.01
N VAL A 100 -4.33 -3.11 2.34
CA VAL A 100 -2.97 -3.21 2.90
C VAL A 100 -2.84 -2.33 4.14
N ARG A 101 -3.30 -1.07 4.08
CA ARG A 101 -3.27 -0.14 5.20
C ARG A 101 -4.09 -0.64 6.40
N SER A 102 -5.30 -1.15 6.15
CA SER A 102 -6.16 -1.72 7.19
C SER A 102 -5.51 -2.90 7.90
N ARG A 103 -4.86 -3.80 7.13
CA ARG A 103 -4.13 -4.95 7.69
C ARG A 103 -2.89 -4.53 8.47
N ALA A 104 -2.09 -3.61 7.93
CA ALA A 104 -0.95 -3.05 8.63
C ALA A 104 -1.37 -2.46 9.98
N ASN A 105 -2.47 -1.69 10.01
CA ASN A 105 -3.03 -1.16 11.25
C ASN A 105 -3.52 -2.25 12.23
N ALA A 106 -4.07 -3.35 11.75
CA ALA A 106 -4.46 -4.48 12.59
C ALA A 106 -3.25 -5.14 13.25
N MET A 107 -2.14 -5.30 12.52
CA MET A 107 -0.89 -5.85 13.03
C MET A 107 -0.25 -4.95 14.10
N LEU A 108 -0.34 -3.63 13.92
CA LEU A 108 0.17 -2.65 14.89
C LEU A 108 -0.54 -2.67 16.25
N ARG A 109 -1.66 -3.38 16.38
CA ARG A 109 -2.27 -3.64 17.69
C ARG A 109 -1.40 -4.54 18.58
N SER A 110 -0.55 -5.36 17.97
CA SER A 110 0.44 -6.19 18.68
C SER A 110 1.75 -5.46 18.96
N ALA A 111 1.91 -4.20 18.50
CA ALA A 111 3.10 -3.43 18.76
C ALA A 111 3.18 -3.03 20.24
N GLU A 112 4.31 -3.32 20.85
CA GLU A 112 4.61 -3.02 22.25
C GLU A 112 5.31 -1.66 22.36
N LEU A 113 5.03 -0.92 23.43
CA LEU A 113 5.79 0.28 23.77
C LEU A 113 7.09 -0.14 24.46
N ALA A 114 8.21 -0.01 23.76
CA ALA A 114 9.52 -0.43 24.24
C ALA A 114 10.17 0.61 25.14
N ASP A 115 10.03 1.90 24.80
CA ASP A 115 10.59 3.00 25.60
C ASP A 115 9.86 4.33 25.34
N VAL A 116 9.98 5.26 26.28
CA VAL A 116 9.47 6.63 26.20
C VAL A 116 10.51 7.60 26.77
N TYR A 117 10.86 8.62 25.99
CA TYR A 117 11.68 9.73 26.45
C TYR A 117 10.89 11.03 26.31
N TYR A 118 10.94 11.89 27.31
CA TYR A 118 10.34 13.22 27.22
C TYR A 118 11.23 14.31 27.80
N GLU A 119 10.98 15.53 27.34
CA GLU A 119 11.56 16.77 27.82
C GLU A 119 10.44 17.76 28.10
N ARG A 120 10.39 18.26 29.32
CA ARG A 120 9.48 19.33 29.74
C ARG A 120 10.17 20.68 29.59
N ILE A 121 9.56 21.59 28.86
CA ILE A 121 9.98 22.96 28.66
C ILE A 121 9.00 23.86 29.41
N SER A 122 9.44 24.41 30.54
CA SER A 122 8.65 25.32 31.37
C SER A 122 9.03 26.76 31.05
N ARG A 123 8.06 27.59 30.67
CA ARG A 123 8.26 29.03 30.43
C ARG A 123 7.37 29.84 31.37
N GLU A 124 7.95 30.84 32.03
CA GLU A 124 7.16 31.82 32.79
C GLU A 124 6.47 32.80 31.82
N VAL A 125 5.14 32.89 31.90
CA VAL A 125 4.34 33.81 31.10
C VAL A 125 3.43 34.60 32.03
N GLY A 126 3.75 35.89 32.24
CA GLY A 126 3.04 36.74 33.19
C GLY A 126 3.19 36.24 34.64
N ALA A 127 2.07 35.94 35.30
CA ALA A 127 2.06 35.36 36.66
C ALA A 127 2.01 33.81 36.67
N GLY A 128 1.99 33.16 35.50
CA GLY A 128 1.83 31.72 35.36
C GLY A 128 3.07 31.03 34.78
N THR A 129 3.10 29.71 34.88
CA THR A 129 4.05 28.84 34.17
C THR A 129 3.29 28.07 33.09
N VAL A 130 3.82 28.08 31.87
CA VAL A 130 3.33 27.25 30.76
C VAL A 130 4.34 26.13 30.54
N ASP A 131 3.89 24.90 30.72
CA ASP A 131 4.67 23.71 30.42
C ASP A 131 4.36 23.20 29.01
N ARG A 132 5.41 22.81 28.30
CA ARG A 132 5.35 22.11 27.02
C ARG A 132 6.16 20.83 27.09
N TYR A 133 5.73 19.81 26.36
CA TYR A 133 6.37 18.50 26.38
C TYR A 133 6.80 18.11 24.97
N ASP A 134 8.09 17.85 24.81
CA ASP A 134 8.61 17.13 23.66
C ASP A 134 8.72 15.66 24.06
N VAL A 135 8.04 14.79 23.31
CA VAL A 135 7.90 13.37 23.65
C VAL A 135 8.31 12.51 22.47
N TRP A 136 9.14 11.53 22.74
CA TRP A 136 9.58 10.51 21.82
C TRP A 136 9.19 9.14 22.37
N VAL A 137 8.77 8.25 21.48
CA VAL A 137 8.41 6.88 21.83
C VAL A 137 9.10 5.91 20.90
N LEU A 138 9.37 4.72 21.41
CA LEU A 138 9.88 3.60 20.65
C LEU A 138 8.87 2.45 20.71
N LEU A 139 8.33 2.07 19.56
CA LEU A 139 7.52 0.88 19.41
C LEU A 139 8.37 -0.31 18.97
N LYS A 140 7.99 -1.49 19.42
CA LYS A 140 8.57 -2.79 19.05
C LYS A 140 7.47 -3.65 18.44
N LEU A 141 7.72 -4.16 17.24
CA LEU A 141 6.82 -5.08 16.54
C LEU A 141 7.56 -6.40 16.27
N PRO A 142 7.00 -7.56 16.65
CA PRO A 142 7.58 -8.85 16.29
C PRO A 142 7.63 -9.04 14.76
N ARG A 143 8.79 -9.40 14.21
CA ARG A 143 8.92 -9.70 12.77
C ARG A 143 8.08 -10.89 12.34
N ALA A 144 7.89 -11.86 13.24
CA ALA A 144 7.08 -13.04 13.01
C ALA A 144 5.64 -12.71 12.54
N GLU A 145 5.05 -11.62 13.02
CA GLU A 145 3.71 -11.20 12.56
C GLU A 145 3.72 -10.71 11.11
N VAL A 146 4.77 -9.99 10.72
CA VAL A 146 4.98 -9.52 9.34
C VAL A 146 5.26 -10.69 8.41
N ASP A 147 6.14 -11.61 8.82
CA ASP A 147 6.48 -12.80 8.06
C ASP A 147 5.26 -13.72 7.86
N LYS A 148 4.43 -13.88 8.88
CA LYS A 148 3.19 -14.66 8.81
C LYS A 148 2.20 -14.06 7.82
N GLU A 149 2.02 -12.73 7.83
CA GLU A 149 1.14 -12.06 6.89
C GLU A 149 1.68 -12.16 5.45
N ARG A 150 3.00 -12.03 5.25
CA ARG A 150 3.64 -12.27 3.96
C ARG A 150 3.38 -13.70 3.47
N GLN A 151 3.61 -14.69 4.32
CA GLN A 151 3.42 -16.09 3.96
C GLN A 151 1.95 -16.38 3.60
N ARG A 152 1.01 -15.79 4.34
CA ARG A 152 -0.43 -15.90 4.04
C ARG A 152 -0.76 -15.31 2.66
N GLN A 153 -0.16 -14.18 2.30
CA GLN A 153 -0.36 -13.56 0.99
C GLN A 153 0.27 -14.39 -0.14
N ALA A 154 1.48 -14.89 0.05
CA ALA A 154 2.13 -15.79 -0.91
C ALA A 154 1.28 -17.04 -1.17
N GLN A 155 0.78 -17.69 -0.11
CA GLN A 155 -0.12 -18.84 -0.24
C GLN A 155 -1.42 -18.49 -0.98
N GLN A 156 -2.00 -17.33 -0.69
CA GLN A 156 -3.21 -16.87 -1.38
C GLN A 156 -2.94 -16.63 -2.88
N ALA A 157 -1.80 -16.04 -3.21
CA ALA A 157 -1.37 -15.80 -4.58
C ALA A 157 -1.15 -17.12 -5.33
N GLU A 158 -0.44 -18.08 -4.71
CA GLU A 158 -0.25 -19.43 -5.28
C GLU A 158 -1.58 -20.15 -5.51
N GLN A 159 -2.53 -20.07 -4.57
CA GLN A 159 -3.87 -20.64 -4.75
C GLN A 159 -4.63 -19.99 -5.90
N THR A 160 -4.54 -18.66 -6.05
CA THR A 160 -5.15 -17.93 -7.17
C THR A 160 -4.51 -18.31 -8.50
N ALA A 161 -3.19 -18.43 -8.56
CA ALA A 161 -2.44 -18.86 -9.74
C ALA A 161 -2.77 -20.32 -10.13
N ALA A 162 -2.88 -21.22 -9.15
CA ALA A 162 -3.29 -22.60 -9.36
C ALA A 162 -4.74 -22.70 -9.87
N ALA A 163 -5.65 -21.88 -9.32
CA ALA A 163 -7.03 -21.79 -9.80
C ALA A 163 -7.09 -21.25 -11.24
N ALA A 164 -6.24 -20.28 -11.60
CA ALA A 164 -6.10 -19.80 -12.97
C ALA A 164 -5.65 -20.92 -13.91
N SER A 165 -4.64 -21.72 -13.52
CA SER A 165 -4.19 -22.88 -14.31
C SER A 165 -5.29 -23.92 -14.50
N ALA A 166 -6.07 -24.21 -13.45
CA ALA A 166 -7.22 -25.11 -13.55
C ALA A 166 -8.26 -24.61 -14.58
N ARG A 167 -8.60 -23.31 -14.56
CA ARG A 167 -9.51 -22.71 -15.55
C ARG A 167 -8.96 -22.79 -16.97
N TYR A 168 -7.66 -22.58 -17.15
CA TYR A 168 -7.03 -22.72 -18.46
C TYR A 168 -7.16 -24.16 -18.99
N ARG A 169 -6.91 -25.17 -18.15
CA ARG A 169 -7.07 -26.58 -18.51
C ARG A 169 -8.51 -26.94 -18.86
N GLU A 170 -9.49 -26.48 -18.09
CA GLU A 170 -10.91 -26.64 -18.41
C GLU A 170 -11.26 -26.03 -19.78
N GLY A 171 -10.71 -24.86 -20.10
CA GLY A 171 -10.91 -24.23 -21.42
C GLY A 171 -10.32 -25.05 -22.57
N ARG A 172 -9.15 -25.67 -22.36
CA ARG A 172 -8.53 -26.59 -23.33
C ARG A 172 -9.39 -27.81 -23.58
N ASP A 173 -9.99 -28.37 -22.54
CA ASP A 173 -10.84 -29.55 -22.67
C ASP A 173 -12.16 -29.24 -23.38
N GLN A 174 -12.78 -28.09 -23.09
CA GLN A 174 -13.96 -27.62 -23.81
C GLN A 174 -13.66 -27.32 -25.28
N GLU A 175 -12.51 -26.72 -25.59
CA GLU A 175 -12.09 -26.48 -26.97
C GLU A 175 -11.90 -27.79 -27.74
N ARG A 176 -11.32 -28.83 -27.10
CA ARG A 176 -11.19 -30.17 -27.68
C ARG A 176 -12.54 -30.86 -27.93
N GLN A 177 -13.53 -30.57 -27.11
CA GLN A 177 -14.91 -31.06 -27.25
C GLN A 177 -15.72 -30.25 -28.30
N GLY A 178 -15.16 -29.16 -28.83
CA GLY A 178 -15.82 -28.29 -29.81
C GLY A 178 -16.72 -27.21 -29.20
N ASP A 179 -16.82 -27.13 -27.88
CA ASP A 179 -17.57 -26.08 -27.18
C ASP A 179 -16.74 -24.80 -27.06
N LEU A 180 -16.70 -24.04 -28.15
CA LEU A 180 -15.88 -22.84 -28.25
C LEU A 180 -16.37 -21.70 -27.34
N ILE A 181 -17.67 -21.62 -27.05
CA ILE A 181 -18.20 -20.56 -26.19
C ILE A 181 -17.84 -20.84 -24.73
N ALA A 182 -18.02 -22.09 -24.27
CA ALA A 182 -17.59 -22.46 -22.93
C ALA A 182 -16.07 -22.29 -22.79
N ALA A 183 -15.29 -22.74 -23.77
CA ALA A 183 -13.84 -22.61 -23.76
C ALA A 183 -13.39 -21.13 -23.62
N LEU A 184 -14.03 -20.22 -24.36
CA LEU A 184 -13.74 -18.79 -24.29
C LEU A 184 -14.00 -18.21 -22.89
N VAL A 185 -15.10 -18.62 -22.24
CA VAL A 185 -15.42 -18.19 -20.86
C VAL A 185 -14.31 -18.65 -19.91
N ARG A 186 -13.89 -19.92 -20.00
CA ARG A 186 -12.83 -20.47 -19.15
C ARG A 186 -11.47 -19.81 -19.37
N TYR A 187 -11.09 -19.51 -20.61
CA TYR A 187 -9.85 -18.77 -20.86
C TYR A 187 -9.90 -17.36 -20.31
N ARG A 188 -11.03 -16.65 -20.41
CA ARG A 188 -11.19 -15.31 -19.81
C ARG A 188 -11.12 -15.35 -18.29
N ASP A 189 -11.73 -16.36 -17.66
CA ASP A 189 -11.61 -16.58 -16.22
C ASP A 189 -10.15 -16.80 -15.79
N ALA A 190 -9.40 -17.60 -16.57
CA ALA A 190 -7.98 -17.83 -16.33
C ALA A 190 -7.16 -16.53 -16.45
N VAL A 191 -7.42 -15.71 -17.48
CA VAL A 191 -6.79 -14.40 -17.67
C VAL A 191 -7.08 -13.47 -16.49
N ALA A 192 -8.33 -13.38 -16.05
CA ALA A 192 -8.72 -12.52 -14.93
C ALA A 192 -7.95 -12.91 -13.66
N LYS A 193 -7.91 -14.20 -13.32
CA LYS A 193 -7.22 -14.70 -12.13
C LYS A 193 -5.70 -14.57 -12.22
N ALA A 194 -5.10 -14.84 -13.37
CA ALA A 194 -3.65 -14.72 -13.55
C ALA A 194 -3.17 -13.27 -13.43
N ARG A 195 -4.03 -12.29 -13.75
CA ARG A 195 -3.74 -10.86 -13.56
C ARG A 195 -3.80 -10.40 -12.11
N GLU A 196 -4.46 -11.13 -11.22
CA GLU A 196 -4.61 -10.74 -9.80
C GLU A 196 -3.34 -10.98 -8.97
N VAL A 197 -2.35 -11.68 -9.53
CA VAL A 197 -1.15 -12.12 -8.82
C VAL A 197 0.11 -11.67 -9.56
N ALA A 198 1.23 -11.60 -8.84
CA ALA A 198 2.51 -11.24 -9.43
C ALA A 198 2.93 -12.25 -10.51
N GLY A 199 3.57 -11.77 -11.59
CA GLY A 199 3.91 -12.59 -12.75
C GLY A 199 4.83 -13.78 -12.45
N ASN A 200 5.66 -13.69 -11.40
CA ASN A 200 6.57 -14.75 -10.94
C ASN A 200 5.88 -15.80 -10.03
N THR A 201 4.61 -15.62 -9.66
CA THR A 201 3.88 -16.53 -8.78
C THR A 201 3.82 -17.93 -9.40
N PRO A 202 4.23 -18.99 -8.68
CA PRO A 202 4.13 -20.36 -9.17
C PRO A 202 2.67 -20.79 -9.37
N THR A 203 2.39 -21.49 -10.46
CA THR A 203 1.03 -22.01 -10.75
C THR A 203 0.83 -23.45 -10.30
N GLY A 204 1.92 -24.16 -9.96
CA GLY A 204 1.93 -25.60 -9.74
C GLY A 204 1.85 -26.45 -11.02
N ASP A 205 1.79 -25.80 -12.20
CA ASP A 205 1.81 -26.47 -13.51
C ASP A 205 3.25 -26.60 -14.02
N ARG A 206 3.62 -27.75 -14.60
CA ARG A 206 4.97 -27.97 -15.14
C ARG A 206 5.22 -27.22 -16.45
N GLU A 207 4.20 -27.06 -17.28
CA GLU A 207 4.31 -26.41 -18.59
C GLU A 207 4.12 -24.90 -18.48
N LEU A 208 3.26 -24.46 -17.54
CA LEU A 208 2.93 -23.06 -17.30
C LEU A 208 3.39 -22.64 -15.91
N ALA A 209 4.67 -22.80 -15.61
CA ALA A 209 5.23 -22.68 -14.26
C ALA A 209 4.91 -21.38 -13.51
N THR A 210 4.71 -20.26 -14.22
CA THR A 210 4.47 -18.94 -13.64
C THR A 210 3.16 -18.31 -14.11
N ALA A 211 2.60 -17.43 -13.28
CA ALA A 211 1.38 -16.69 -13.59
C ALA A 211 1.52 -15.85 -14.88
N ALA A 212 2.68 -15.26 -15.15
CA ALA A 212 2.92 -14.51 -16.40
C ALA A 212 2.86 -15.41 -17.65
N ALA A 213 3.49 -16.60 -17.60
CA ALA A 213 3.46 -17.55 -18.71
C ALA A 213 2.03 -18.07 -18.95
N LEU A 214 1.30 -18.36 -17.87
CA LEU A 214 -0.11 -18.73 -17.91
C LEU A 214 -0.97 -17.61 -18.50
N LEU A 215 -0.78 -16.36 -18.06
CA LEU A 215 -1.53 -15.20 -18.54
C LEU A 215 -1.39 -15.05 -20.05
N GLN A 216 -0.15 -15.05 -20.56
CA GLN A 216 0.12 -14.95 -21.99
C GLN A 216 -0.59 -16.08 -22.76
N LYS A 217 -0.44 -17.32 -22.31
CA LYS A 217 -1.05 -18.48 -22.98
C LYS A 217 -2.58 -18.47 -22.94
N ALA A 218 -3.17 -18.03 -21.83
CA ALA A 218 -4.62 -17.91 -21.70
C ALA A 218 -5.17 -16.79 -22.58
N GLN A 219 -4.47 -15.67 -22.72
CA GLN A 219 -4.84 -14.58 -23.63
C GLN A 219 -4.80 -15.03 -25.09
N ASP A 220 -3.72 -15.70 -25.51
CA ASP A 220 -3.58 -16.22 -26.87
C ASP A 220 -4.69 -17.22 -27.19
N ALA A 221 -4.98 -18.13 -26.26
CA ALA A 221 -6.06 -19.10 -26.39
C ALA A 221 -7.44 -18.42 -26.47
N ALA A 222 -7.73 -17.45 -25.60
CA ALA A 222 -8.97 -16.69 -25.64
C ALA A 222 -9.17 -15.97 -26.99
N ASN A 223 -8.12 -15.32 -27.50
CA ASN A 223 -8.17 -14.63 -28.79
C ASN A 223 -8.40 -15.61 -29.95
N ALA A 224 -7.70 -16.75 -29.94
CA ALA A 224 -7.86 -17.78 -30.95
C ALA A 224 -9.28 -18.38 -30.91
N THR A 225 -9.79 -18.75 -29.74
CA THR A 225 -11.13 -19.32 -29.58
C THR A 225 -12.22 -18.30 -29.94
N GLN A 226 -12.05 -17.03 -29.57
CA GLN A 226 -12.96 -15.95 -29.97
C GLN A 226 -13.02 -15.82 -31.50
N SER A 227 -11.89 -15.94 -32.20
CA SER A 227 -11.86 -15.89 -33.67
C SER A 227 -12.60 -17.08 -34.30
N LYS A 228 -12.46 -18.29 -33.73
CA LYS A 228 -13.17 -19.51 -34.16
C LYS A 228 -14.67 -19.43 -33.90
N ALA A 229 -15.07 -18.94 -32.72
CA ALA A 229 -16.47 -18.79 -32.34
C ALA A 229 -17.20 -17.73 -33.17
N ARG A 230 -16.48 -16.73 -33.67
CA ARG A 230 -16.99 -15.69 -34.59
C ARG A 230 -16.92 -16.10 -36.06
N ARG A 231 -16.83 -17.40 -36.37
CA ARG A 231 -17.00 -17.87 -37.75
C ARG A 231 -18.48 -17.94 -38.10
N ALA A 232 -18.86 -17.30 -39.20
CA ALA A 232 -20.20 -17.39 -39.77
C ALA A 232 -20.12 -18.21 -41.06
N ILE A 233 -21.03 -19.17 -41.25
CA ILE A 233 -21.15 -19.92 -42.50
C ILE A 233 -22.17 -19.17 -43.36
N VAL A 234 -21.75 -18.70 -44.54
CA VAL A 234 -22.64 -17.98 -45.46
C VAL A 234 -23.30 -18.99 -46.40
N VAL A 235 -24.56 -19.34 -46.12
CA VAL A 235 -25.37 -20.18 -47.01
C VAL A 235 -26.34 -19.29 -47.78
N GLY A 236 -26.05 -19.07 -49.06
CA GLY A 236 -26.91 -18.31 -49.95
C GLY A 236 -26.42 -18.34 -51.39
N PRO A 237 -27.24 -17.93 -52.37
CA PRO A 237 -26.83 -17.82 -53.77
C PRO A 237 -25.64 -16.86 -53.92
N ASP A 238 -24.73 -17.13 -54.89
CA ASP A 238 -23.50 -16.36 -55.12
C ASP A 238 -23.73 -14.83 -55.23
N TRP A 239 -24.89 -14.42 -55.74
CA TRP A 239 -25.25 -13.01 -55.92
C TRP A 239 -25.56 -12.27 -54.60
N VAL A 240 -25.85 -12.98 -53.50
CA VAL A 240 -26.05 -12.40 -52.14
C VAL A 240 -24.84 -12.65 -51.23
N ALA A 241 -24.09 -13.73 -51.48
CA ALA A 241 -23.00 -14.19 -50.63
C ALA A 241 -21.93 -13.11 -50.39
N GLY A 242 -21.60 -12.29 -51.40
CA GLY A 242 -20.64 -11.19 -51.29
C GLY A 242 -21.10 -10.08 -50.33
N ALA A 243 -22.37 -9.64 -50.44
CA ALA A 243 -22.92 -8.59 -49.57
C ALA A 243 -23.07 -9.06 -48.12
N VAL A 244 -23.46 -10.32 -47.91
CA VAL A 244 -23.60 -10.93 -46.58
C VAL A 244 -22.24 -11.12 -45.91
N THR A 245 -21.23 -11.61 -46.64
CA THR A 245 -19.84 -11.70 -46.17
C THR A 245 -19.31 -10.33 -45.74
N GLN A 246 -19.56 -9.28 -46.51
CA GLN A 246 -19.11 -7.92 -46.18
C GLN A 246 -19.83 -7.34 -44.95
N ALA A 247 -21.13 -7.61 -44.80
CA ALA A 247 -21.89 -7.21 -43.62
C ALA A 247 -21.44 -7.94 -42.35
N LEU A 248 -21.17 -9.24 -42.43
CA LEU A 248 -20.65 -10.07 -41.33
C LEU A 248 -19.24 -9.64 -40.92
N SER A 249 -18.38 -9.32 -41.89
CA SER A 249 -17.03 -8.79 -41.63
C SER A 249 -17.08 -7.46 -40.86
N ARG A 250 -18.00 -6.55 -41.19
CA ARG A 250 -18.21 -5.29 -40.45
C ARG A 250 -18.65 -5.51 -39.00
N GLN A 251 -19.27 -6.65 -38.70
CA GLN A 251 -19.64 -7.04 -37.32
C GLN A 251 -18.57 -7.91 -36.62
N GLY A 252 -17.41 -8.10 -37.24
CA GLY A 252 -16.29 -8.84 -36.64
C GLY A 252 -16.38 -10.36 -36.78
N PHE A 253 -17.21 -10.87 -37.69
CA PHE A 253 -17.25 -12.28 -38.07
C PHE A 253 -16.28 -12.57 -39.22
N THR A 254 -15.74 -13.78 -39.24
CA THR A 254 -15.03 -14.31 -40.41
C THR A 254 -15.96 -15.26 -41.17
N ALA A 255 -16.32 -14.88 -42.39
CA ALA A 255 -17.22 -15.67 -43.24
C ALA A 255 -16.43 -16.74 -44.01
N GLN A 256 -16.97 -17.97 -44.01
CA GLN A 256 -16.55 -19.08 -44.88
C GLN A 256 -17.65 -19.43 -45.87
#